data_AF-A0A9D1NF25-F1
#
_entry.id   AF-A0A9D1NF25-F1
#
_cell.length_a   1.000
_cell.length_b   1.000
_cell.length_c   1.000
_cell.angle_alpha   90.00
_cell.angle_beta   90.00
_cell.angle_gamma   90.00
#
_symmetry.space_group_name_H-M   'P 1'
#
loop_
_entity.id
_entity.type
_entity.pdbx_description
1 polymer ?
#
loop_
_entity_poly.entity_id
_entity_poly.type
_entity_poly.pdbx_seq_one_letter_code
_entity_poly.pdbx_strand_id
1 'polypeptide(L)' 'MTFEEGNKELDEIIEKLESGKIGLEEGTKLFERGSELAETLYKEFNSSKGKITVIRDNLEKLLSSEE' A
#
# COMPACT_ATOMS: atom_id res chain seq x y z
N MET A 1 4.01 11.59 3.60
CA MET A 1 3.93 10.64 2.49
C MET A 1 2.51 10.14 2.45
N THR A 2 1.84 10.38 1.33
CA THR A 2 0.54 9.82 0.97
C THR A 2 0.72 8.42 0.39
N PHE A 3 -0.37 7.67 0.29
CA PHE A 3 -0.38 6.36 -0.38
C PHE A 3 0.12 6.48 -1.83
N GLU A 4 -0.33 7.48 -2.57
CA GLU A 4 0.03 7.71 -3.98
C GLU A 4 1.52 8.05 -4.13
N GLU A 5 2.06 8.90 -3.25
CA GLU A 5 3.49 9.20 -3.21
C GLU A 5 4.33 7.95 -2.91
N GLY A 6 3.93 7.16 -1.91
CA GLY A 6 4.63 5.94 -1.54
C GLY A 6 4.54 4.87 -2.64
N ASN A 7 3.40 4.73 -3.30
CA ASN A 7 3.24 3.79 -4.40
C ASN A 7 4.12 4.16 -5.59
N LYS A 8 4.23 5.45 -5.90
CA LYS A 8 5.15 5.94 -6.94
C LYS A 8 6.61 5.68 -6.57
N GLU A 9 7.02 5.94 -5.33
CA GLU A 9 8.38 5.62 -4.86
C GLU A 9 8.67 4.12 -4.97
N LEU A 10 7.70 3.26 -4.65
CA LEU A 10 7.84 1.81 -4.77
C LEU A 10 8.02 1.38 -6.24
N ASP A 11 7.24 1.94 -7.16
CA ASP A 11 7.39 1.67 -8.60
C ASP A 11 8.79 2.07 -9.10
N GLU A 12 9.30 3.23 -8.70
CA GLU A 12 10.65 3.69 -9.04
C GLU A 12 11.76 2.77 -8.46
N ILE A 13 11.55 2.21 -7.27
CA ILE A 13 12.46 1.22 -6.66
C ILE A 13 12.47 -0.06 -7.49
N ILE A 14 11.28 -0.57 -7.87
CA ILE A 14 11.15 -1.79 -8.68
C ILE A 14 11.86 -1.60 -10.02
N GLU A 15 11.61 -0.50 -10.73
CA GLU A 15 12.28 -0.20 -12.01
C GLU A 15 13.81 -0.20 -11.89
N LYS A 16 14.36 0.36 -10.80
CA LYS A 16 15.81 0.36 -10.54
C LYS A 16 16.34 -1.04 -10.27
N LEU A 17 15.64 -1.84 -9.48
CA LEU A 17 16.01 -3.23 -9.19
C LEU A 17 15.97 -4.09 -10.46
N GLU A 18 14.91 -3.97 -11.26
CA GLU A 18 14.72 -4.72 -12.51
C GLU A 18 15.71 -4.31 -13.61
N SER A 19 16.26 -3.09 -13.55
CA SER A 19 17.26 -2.62 -14.51
C SER A 19 18.50 -3.51 -14.56
N GLY A 20 18.84 -4.20 -13.46
CA GLY A 20 20.04 -5.03 -13.32
C GLY A 20 21.36 -4.23 -13.39
N LYS A 21 21.31 -2.90 -13.38
CA LYS A 21 22.48 -2.00 -13.53
C LYS A 21 23.04 -1.49 -12.21
N ILE A 22 22.41 -1.87 -11.10
CA ILE A 22 22.79 -1.44 -9.75
C ILE A 22 23.78 -2.40 -9.10
N GLY A 23 24.67 -1.88 -8.26
CA GLY A 23 25.60 -2.70 -7.49
C GLY A 23 24.89 -3.47 -6.38
N LEU A 24 25.51 -4.55 -5.88
CA LEU A 24 24.93 -5.41 -4.84
C LEU A 24 24.53 -4.63 -3.58
N GLU A 25 25.38 -3.73 -3.09
CA GLU A 25 25.09 -2.95 -1.89
C GLU A 25 23.89 -2.00 -2.07
N GLU A 26 23.82 -1.34 -3.23
CA GLU A 26 22.69 -0.45 -3.57
C GLU A 26 21.41 -1.26 -3.78
N GLY A 27 21.50 -2.41 -4.44
CA GLY A 27 20.38 -3.35 -4.61
C GLY A 27 19.83 -3.84 -3.29
N THR A 28 20.68 -4.19 -2.33
CA THR A 28 20.23 -4.57 -0.98
C THR A 28 19.49 -3.43 -0.29
N LYS A 29 20.02 -2.20 -0.33
CA LYS A 29 19.36 -1.02 0.27
C LYS A 29 18.01 -0.71 -0.38
N LEU A 30 17.94 -0.77 -1.71
CA LEU A 30 16.69 -0.57 -2.45
C LEU A 30 15.65 -1.65 -2.13
N PHE A 31 16.09 -2.90 -1.99
CA PHE A 31 15.20 -4.01 -1.62
C PHE A 31 14.65 -3.87 -0.20
N GLU A 32 15.50 -3.53 0.77
CA GLU A 32 15.08 -3.26 2.15
C GLU A 32 14.05 -2.12 2.20
N ARG A 33 14.37 -0.99 1.55
CA ARG A 33 13.47 0.16 1.47
C ARG A 33 12.15 -0.19 0.79
N GLY A 34 12.20 -0.89 -0.34
CA GLY A 34 11.02 -1.32 -1.08
C GLY A 34 10.13 -2.24 -0.25
N SER A 35 10.72 -3.14 0.54
CA SER A 35 10.00 -4.06 1.42
C SER A 35 9.26 -3.33 2.55
N GLU A 36 9.93 -2.39 3.23
CA GLU A 36 9.32 -1.56 4.28
C GLU A 36 8.18 -0.69 3.73
N LEU A 37 8.38 -0.13 2.53
CA LEU A 37 7.41 0.72 1.87
C LEU A 37 6.17 -0.07 1.45
N ALA A 38 6.37 -1.26 0.85
CA ALA A 38 5.28 -2.16 0.48
C ALA A 38 4.46 -2.60 1.70
N GLU A 39 5.11 -2.93 2.83
CA GLU A 39 4.41 -3.27 4.07
C GLU A 39 3.56 -2.11 4.57
N THR A 40 4.10 -0.90 4.53
CA THR A 40 3.40 0.32 4.95
C THR A 40 2.17 0.60 4.08
N LEU A 41 2.32 0.58 2.76
CA LEU A 41 1.22 0.77 1.81
C LEU A 41 0.14 -0.30 1.98
N TYR A 42 0.53 -1.56 2.18
CA TYR A 42 -0.41 -2.65 2.40
C TYR A 42 -1.25 -2.45 3.68
N LYS A 43 -0.63 -1.97 4.77
CA LYS A 43 -1.36 -1.65 6.01
C LYS A 43 -2.35 -0.51 5.81
N GLU A 44 -1.94 0.55 5.11
CA GLU A 44 -2.80 1.70 4.82
C GLU A 44 -3.99 1.30 3.92
N PHE A 45 -3.73 0.53 2.86
CA PHE A 45 -4.75 0.00 1.97
C PHE A 45 -5.81 -0.83 2.72
N ASN A 46 -5.36 -1.76 3.55
CA ASN A 46 -6.28 -2.61 4.33
C ASN A 46 -7.07 -1.83 5.38
N SER A 47 -6.45 -0.83 6.02
CA SER A 47 -7.14 0.07 6.94
C SER A 47 -8.29 0.80 6.24
N SER A 48 -8.03 1.33 5.03
CA SER A 48 -9.04 1.98 4.21
C SER A 48 -10.16 1.03 3.77
N LYS A 49 -9.81 -0.19 3.33
CA LYS A 49 -10.80 -1.24 3.01
C LYS A 49 -11.67 -1.62 4.21
N GLY A 50 -11.09 -1.70 5.41
CA GLY A 50 -11.80 -1.96 6.65
C GLY A 50 -12.83 -0.87 6.95
N LYS A 51 -12.46 0.40 6.82
CA LYS A 51 -13.38 1.54 7.00
C LYS A 51 -14.57 1.47 6.04
N ILE A 52 -14.33 1.18 4.76
CA ILE A 52 -15.38 1.05 3.75
C ILE A 52 -16.35 -0.09 4.12
N THR A 53 -15.81 -1.23 4.54
CA THR A 53 -16.61 -2.38 4.99
C THR A 53 -17.53 -2.00 6.15
N VAL A 54 -17.00 -1.34 7.18
CA VAL A 54 -17.78 -0.90 8.34
C VAL A 54 -18.88 0.09 7.94
N ILE A 55 -18.56 1.06 7.06
CA ILE A 55 -19.55 2.03 6.57
C ILE A 55 -20.68 1.31 5.83
N ARG A 56 -20.35 0.36 4.95
CA ARG A 56 -21.33 -0.44 4.21
C ARG A 56 -22.23 -1.23 5.15
N ASP A 57 -21.64 -1.96 6.10
CA ASP A 57 -22.39 -2.81 7.03
C ASP A 57 -23.33 -1.97 7.93
N ASN A 58 -22.91 -0.75 8.31
CA ASN A 58 -23.75 0.18 9.04
C ASN A 58 -24.91 0.73 8.19
N LEU A 59 -24.64 1.03 6.90
CA LEU A 59 -25.68 1.48 5.97
C LEU A 59 -26.75 0.41 5.75
N GLU A 60 -26.34 -0.85 5.55
CA GLU A 60 -27.27 -1.98 5.42
C GLU A 60 -28.14 -2.14 6.67
N LYS A 61 -27.56 -2.05 7.87
CA LYS A 61 -28.31 -2.11 9.13
C LYS A 61 -29.37 -1.02 9.23
N LEU A 62 -29.02 0.23 8.89
CA LEU A 62 -29.97 1.35 8.91
C LEU A 62 -31.14 1.10 7.96
N LEU A 63 -30.86 0.69 6.72
CA LEU A 63 -31.87 0.39 5.72
C LEU A 63 -32.78 -0.78 6.13
N SER A 64 -32.22 -1.80 6.80
CA SER A 64 -32.99 -2.94 7.31
C SER A 64 -33.77 -2.66 8.60
N SER A 65 -33.52 -1.53 9.27
CA SER A 65 -34.19 -1.13 10.52
C SER A 65 -35.38 -0.20 10.30
N GLU A 66 -35.65 0.21 9.06
CA GLU A 66 -36.81 1.03 8.67
C GLU A 66 -38.00 0.20 8.12
N GLU A 67 -37.89 -1.13 8.07
CA GLU A 67 -39.00 -2.08 7.82
C GLU A 67 -39.51 -2.72 9.13
#